data_AF-A0A1H0LLX7-F1
#
_entry.id   AF-A0A1H0LLX7-F1
#
_cell.length_a   1.000
_cell.length_b   1.000
_cell.length_c   1.000
_cell.angle_alpha   90.00
_cell.angle_beta   90.00
_cell.angle_gamma   90.00
#
_symmetry.space_group_name_H-M   'P 1'
#
loop_
_entity.id
_entity.type
_entity.pdbx_description
1 polymer ?
#
loop_
_entity_poly.entity_id
_entity_poly.type
_entity_poly.pdbx_seq_one_letter_code
_entity_poly.pdbx_strand_id
1 'polypeptide(L)'
;MATPAQLAVDLHHLWFTAKSLREMGTAHTGAAGIVDGCNPSSALSRPASIGLGSNGFYDDWSALKEQVIGVLNTNGSSLNDTGDALDVCVKTYTDTDTAVQTELDALKATIPYE
;
A
#
# COMPACT_ATOMS: atom_id res chain seq x y z
N MET A 1 -27.42 7.29 13.74
CA MET A 1 -27.03 5.91 13.37
C MET A 1 -27.05 5.84 11.86
N ALA A 2 -25.99 5.30 11.24
CA ALA A 2 -25.99 5.04 9.80
C ALA A 2 -27.04 3.98 9.47
N THR A 3 -27.73 4.13 8.35
CA THR A 3 -28.64 3.09 7.86
C THR A 3 -27.84 1.90 7.30
N PRO A 4 -28.44 0.70 7.18
CA PRO A 4 -27.76 -0.44 6.57
C PRO A 4 -27.25 -0.15 5.15
N ALA A 5 -28.00 0.63 4.37
CA ALA A 5 -27.60 1.05 3.03
C ALA A 5 -26.39 2.00 3.06
N GLN A 6 -26.31 2.91 4.04
CA GLN A 6 -25.15 3.78 4.22
C GLN A 6 -23.90 2.99 4.60
N LEU A 7 -24.04 2.02 5.52
CA LEU A 7 -22.94 1.13 5.90
C LEU A 7 -22.41 0.32 4.71
N ALA A 8 -23.29 -0.22 3.87
CA ALA A 8 -22.87 -0.96 2.68
C ALA A 8 -22.07 -0.09 1.68
N VAL A 9 -22.48 1.18 1.50
CA VAL A 9 -21.75 2.15 0.66
C VAL A 9 -20.38 2.46 1.28
N ASP A 10 -20.32 2.69 2.59
CA ASP A 10 -19.06 2.98 3.29
C ASP A 10 -18.07 1.80 3.20
N LEU A 11 -18.55 0.57 3.38
CA LEU A 11 -17.73 -0.65 3.22
C LEU A 11 -17.22 -0.81 1.78
N HIS A 12 -18.05 -0.49 0.78
CA HIS A 12 -17.61 -0.49 -0.61
C HIS A 12 -16.53 0.56 -0.88
N HIS A 13 -16.67 1.77 -0.33
CA HIS A 13 -15.64 2.80 -0.44
C HIS A 13 -14.33 2.36 0.22
N LEU A 14 -14.37 1.78 1.42
CA LEU A 14 -13.19 1.25 2.11
C LEU A 14 -12.50 0.16 1.28
N TRP A 15 -13.27 -0.79 0.73
CA TRP A 15 -12.74 -1.83 -0.15
C TRP A 15 -12.08 -1.26 -1.40
N PHE A 16 -12.73 -0.29 -2.06
CA PHE A 16 -12.18 0.34 -3.26
C PHE A 16 -10.88 1.12 -2.95
N THR A 17 -10.87 1.89 -1.85
CA THR A 17 -9.68 2.59 -1.38
C THR A 17 -8.56 1.62 -1.04
N ALA A 18 -8.84 0.52 -0.35
CA ALA A 18 -7.86 -0.52 -0.04
C ALA A 18 -7.19 -1.07 -1.32
N LYS A 19 -7.99 -1.35 -2.35
CA LYS A 19 -7.49 -1.79 -3.65
C LYS A 19 -6.58 -0.75 -4.30
N SER A 20 -7.01 0.52 -4.37
CA SER A 20 -6.22 1.59 -4.96
C SER A 20 -4.90 1.83 -4.20
N LEU A 21 -4.90 1.73 -2.87
CA LEU A 21 -3.68 1.86 -2.07
C LEU A 21 -2.65 0.78 -2.43
N ARG A 22 -3.08 -0.49 -2.59
CA ARG A 22 -2.17 -1.58 -2.99
C ARG A 22 -1.63 -1.42 -4.41
N GLU A 23 -2.45 -0.94 -5.34
CA GLU A 23 -2.00 -0.61 -6.70
C GLU A 23 -0.93 0.49 -6.67
N MET A 24 -1.14 1.54 -5.88
CA MET A 24 -0.14 2.60 -5.67
C MET A 24 1.12 2.08 -4.96
N GLY A 25 0.98 1.20 -3.97
CA GLY A 25 2.12 0.58 -3.28
C GLY A 25 2.99 -0.26 -4.21
N THR A 26 2.35 -1.01 -5.12
CA THR A 26 3.02 -1.75 -6.19
C THR A 26 3.75 -0.82 -7.15
N ALA A 27 3.13 0.31 -7.54
CA ALA A 27 3.79 1.30 -8.39
C ALA A 27 5.04 1.92 -7.75
N HIS A 28 4.99 2.21 -6.44
CA HIS A 28 6.15 2.76 -5.70
C HIS A 28 7.30 1.77 -5.63
N THR A 29 7.03 0.52 -5.27
CA THR A 29 8.06 -0.53 -5.23
C THR A 29 8.64 -0.83 -6.61
N GLY A 30 7.80 -0.80 -7.66
CA GLY A 30 8.26 -0.87 -9.05
C GLY A 30 9.18 0.30 -9.43
N ALA A 31 8.83 1.53 -9.05
CA ALA A 31 9.65 2.70 -9.28
C ALA A 31 11.01 2.60 -8.57
N ALA A 32 11.06 2.05 -7.35
CA ALA A 32 12.30 1.82 -6.63
C ALA A 32 13.25 0.89 -7.42
N GLY A 33 12.71 -0.19 -8.00
CA GLY A 33 13.48 -1.10 -8.86
C GLY A 33 14.03 -0.42 -10.13
N ILE A 34 13.27 0.49 -10.74
CA ILE A 34 13.75 1.27 -11.89
C ILE A 34 14.90 2.18 -11.47
N VAL A 35 14.75 2.91 -10.36
CA VAL A 35 15.78 3.81 -9.84
C VAL A 35 17.05 3.04 -9.48
N ASP A 36 16.94 1.84 -8.91
CA ASP A 36 18.10 1.03 -8.58
C ASP A 36 18.95 0.68 -9.83
N GLY A 37 18.29 0.40 -10.95
CA GLY A 37 18.94 0.14 -12.23
C GLY A 37 19.70 1.34 -12.83
N CYS A 38 19.50 2.56 -12.33
CA CYS A 38 20.18 3.76 -12.82
C CYS A 38 21.61 3.87 -12.27
N ASN A 39 22.60 3.42 -13.05
CA ASN A 39 24.02 3.51 -12.71
C ASN A 39 24.80 4.40 -13.70
N PRO A 40 25.22 5.61 -13.32
CA PRO A 40 25.98 6.51 -14.19
C PRO A 40 27.50 6.29 -14.15
N SER A 41 28.01 5.26 -13.46
CA SER A 41 29.46 5.03 -13.27
C SER A 41 30.28 5.13 -14.57
N SER A 42 29.79 4.56 -15.67
CA SER A 42 30.47 4.62 -16.97
C SER A 42 30.55 6.04 -17.55
N ALA A 43 29.50 6.84 -17.38
CA ALA A 43 29.46 8.23 -17.82
C ALA A 43 30.29 9.16 -16.92
N LEU A 44 30.52 8.76 -15.67
CA LEU A 44 31.26 9.54 -14.69
C LEU A 44 32.75 9.17 -14.59
N SER A 45 33.14 8.03 -15.17
CA SER A 45 34.53 7.62 -15.28
C SER A 45 35.33 8.63 -16.10
N ARG A 46 36.28 9.30 -15.45
CA ARG A 46 37.14 10.34 -16.06
C ARG A 46 38.55 10.30 -15.50
N PRO A 47 39.57 10.86 -16.20
CA PRO A 47 40.91 11.00 -15.64
C PRO A 47 40.90 11.83 -14.36
N ALA A 48 41.60 11.37 -13.32
CA ALA A 48 41.60 11.97 -11.98
C ALA A 48 42.18 13.40 -11.90
N SER A 49 42.82 13.88 -12.96
CA SER A 49 43.53 15.16 -13.02
C SER A 49 42.63 16.39 -13.26
N ILE A 50 41.32 16.21 -13.49
CA ILE A 50 40.40 17.31 -13.79
C ILE A 50 39.16 17.25 -12.88
N GLY A 51 38.92 18.30 -12.09
CA GLY A 51 37.71 18.47 -11.28
C GLY A 51 37.63 17.53 -10.07
N LEU A 52 36.50 16.86 -9.90
CA LEU A 52 36.14 16.01 -8.73
C LEU A 52 36.85 14.63 -8.67
N GLY A 53 37.99 14.45 -9.34
CA GLY A 53 38.71 13.18 -9.37
C GLY A 53 38.07 12.10 -10.28
N SER A 54 38.56 10.86 -10.19
CA SER A 54 38.21 9.77 -11.12
C SER A 54 36.76 9.29 -11.01
N ASN A 55 36.15 9.45 -9.84
CA ASN A 55 34.77 9.05 -9.56
C ASN A 55 33.78 10.21 -9.71
N GLY A 56 34.25 11.44 -9.95
CA GLY A 56 33.36 12.58 -10.13
C GLY A 56 32.42 12.79 -8.92
N PHE A 57 31.12 12.93 -9.20
CA PHE A 57 30.05 13.01 -8.19
C PHE A 57 29.34 11.67 -7.97
N TYR A 58 29.94 10.54 -8.37
CA TYR A 58 29.31 9.22 -8.35
C TYR A 58 28.84 8.80 -6.96
N ASP A 59 29.63 9.09 -5.93
CA ASP A 59 29.31 8.72 -4.55
C ASP A 59 28.08 9.50 -4.05
N ASP A 60 28.01 10.81 -4.33
CA ASP A 60 26.85 11.66 -4.01
C ASP A 60 25.60 11.22 -4.77
N TRP A 61 25.74 10.86 -6.05
CA TRP A 61 24.65 10.28 -6.84
C TRP A 61 24.15 8.98 -6.22
N SER A 62 25.07 8.08 -5.86
CA SER A 62 24.73 6.77 -5.30
C SER A 62 24.01 6.92 -3.97
N ALA A 63 24.47 7.83 -3.10
CA ALA A 63 23.82 8.14 -1.84
C ALA A 63 22.39 8.70 -2.04
N LEU A 64 22.20 9.64 -2.97
CA LEU A 64 20.88 10.17 -3.31
C LEU A 64 19.96 9.07 -3.87
N LYS A 65 20.49 8.22 -4.76
CA LYS A 65 19.76 7.09 -5.35
C LYS A 65 19.25 6.16 -4.25
N GLU A 66 20.11 5.77 -3.31
CA GLU A 66 19.73 4.91 -2.18
C GLU A 66 18.67 5.55 -1.28
N GLN A 67 18.76 6.86 -1.01
CA GLN A 67 17.73 7.58 -0.26
C GLN A 67 16.38 7.58 -0.96
N VAL A 68 16.36 7.84 -2.28
CA VAL A 68 15.13 7.82 -3.08
C VAL A 68 14.51 6.42 -3.09
N ILE A 69 15.32 5.37 -3.25
CA ILE A 69 14.87 3.97 -3.16
C ILE A 69 14.25 3.70 -1.78
N GLY A 70 14.90 4.15 -0.70
CA GLY A 70 14.40 4.00 0.67
C GLY A 70 13.04 4.65 0.87
N VAL A 71 12.85 5.87 0.38
CA VAL A 71 11.55 6.58 0.45
C VAL A 71 10.47 5.85 -0.36
N LEU A 72 10.78 5.43 -1.58
CA LEU A 72 9.83 4.71 -2.44
C LEU A 72 9.39 3.38 -1.80
N ASN A 73 10.33 2.61 -1.24
CA ASN A 73 10.00 1.35 -0.56
C ASN A 73 9.21 1.57 0.73
N THR A 74 9.55 2.61 1.50
CA THR A 74 8.81 2.97 2.72
C THR A 74 7.37 3.36 2.38
N ASN A 75 7.19 4.25 1.41
CA ASN A 75 5.87 4.66 0.94
C ASN A 75 5.08 3.45 0.39
N GLY A 76 5.71 2.61 -0.41
CA GLY A 76 5.09 1.40 -0.95
C GLY A 76 4.58 0.46 0.14
N SER A 77 5.39 0.24 1.17
CA SER A 77 5.02 -0.62 2.31
C SER A 77 3.91 0.01 3.13
N SER A 78 4.00 1.30 3.48
CA SER A 78 2.95 2.00 4.24
C SER A 78 1.60 2.03 3.51
N LEU A 79 1.60 2.15 2.18
CA LEU A 79 0.40 2.07 1.35
C LEU A 79 -0.22 0.67 1.40
N ASN A 80 0.58 -0.38 1.28
CA ASN A 80 0.13 -1.76 1.38
C ASN A 80 -0.43 -2.07 2.77
N ASP A 81 0.29 -1.72 3.83
CA ASP A 81 -0.13 -1.93 5.22
C ASP A 81 -1.47 -1.23 5.51
N THR A 82 -1.63 0.01 5.02
CA THR A 82 -2.89 0.75 5.13
C THR A 82 -4.01 0.04 4.36
N GLY A 83 -3.74 -0.40 3.13
CA GLY A 83 -4.70 -1.16 2.33
C GLY A 83 -5.14 -2.46 3.03
N ASP A 84 -4.20 -3.17 3.66
CA ASP A 84 -4.49 -4.39 4.42
C ASP A 84 -5.31 -4.10 5.68
N ALA A 85 -5.02 -3.01 6.40
CA ALA A 85 -5.82 -2.59 7.54
C ALA A 85 -7.27 -2.25 7.15
N LEU A 86 -7.47 -1.56 6.02
CA LEU A 86 -8.81 -1.26 5.52
C LEU A 86 -9.57 -2.54 5.13
N ASP A 87 -8.89 -3.52 4.52
CA ASP A 87 -9.49 -4.81 4.17
C ASP A 87 -9.88 -5.63 5.42
N VAL A 88 -9.08 -5.58 6.48
CA VAL A 88 -9.43 -6.16 7.79
C VAL A 88 -10.69 -5.52 8.36
N CYS A 89 -10.82 -4.19 8.30
CA CYS A 89 -12.03 -3.49 8.71
C CYS A 89 -13.25 -3.98 7.93
N VAL A 90 -13.16 -4.03 6.59
CA VAL A 90 -14.27 -4.51 5.75
C VAL A 90 -14.69 -5.92 6.13
N LYS A 91 -13.72 -6.85 6.23
CA LYS A 91 -13.97 -8.24 6.62
C LYS A 91 -14.63 -8.36 7.99
N THR A 92 -14.13 -7.63 8.97
CA THR A 92 -14.65 -7.66 10.34
C THR A 92 -16.13 -7.26 10.37
N TYR A 93 -16.50 -6.20 9.65
CA TYR A 93 -17.90 -5.77 9.57
C TYR A 93 -18.78 -6.78 8.83
N THR A 94 -18.33 -7.32 7.69
CA THR A 94 -19.12 -8.30 6.92
C THR A 94 -19.31 -9.62 7.67
N ASP A 95 -18.29 -10.08 8.37
CA ASP A 95 -18.34 -11.31 9.17
C ASP A 95 -19.25 -11.13 10.38
N THR A 96 -19.18 -9.97 11.04
CA THR A 96 -20.06 -9.63 12.16
C THR A 96 -21.53 -9.56 11.71
N ASP A 97 -21.82 -8.89 10.58
CA ASP A 97 -23.18 -8.79 10.04
C ASP A 97 -23.76 -10.17 9.71
N THR A 98 -22.94 -11.04 9.11
CA THR A 98 -23.32 -12.43 8.81
C THR A 98 -23.62 -13.24 10.09
N ALA A 99 -22.79 -13.08 11.13
CA ALA A 99 -22.98 -13.76 12.40
C ALA A 99 -24.27 -13.31 13.11
N VAL A 100 -24.53 -12.00 13.14
CA VAL A 100 -25.75 -11.42 13.73
C VAL A 100 -26.99 -11.90 12.97
N GLN A 101 -26.95 -11.91 11.63
CA GLN A 101 -28.05 -12.42 10.82
C GLN A 101 -28.33 -13.90 11.10
N THR A 102 -27.29 -14.71 11.24
CA THR A 102 -27.40 -16.14 11.57
C THR A 102 -28.05 -16.34 12.94
N GLU A 103 -27.65 -15.58 13.96
CA GLU A 103 -28.24 -15.64 15.30
C GLU A 103 -29.70 -15.20 15.31
N LEU A 104 -30.03 -14.13 14.59
CA LEU A 104 -31.40 -13.64 14.45
C LEU A 104 -32.31 -14.69 13.80
N ASP A 105 -31.84 -15.35 12.74
CA ASP A 105 -32.61 -16.37 12.05
C ASP A 105 -32.78 -17.65 12.89
N ALA A 106 -31.76 -18.01 13.70
CA ALA A 106 -31.89 -19.07 14.69
C ALA A 106 -32.94 -18.73 15.76
N LEU A 107 -32.96 -17.50 16.27
CA LEU A 107 -33.95 -17.05 17.26
C LEU A 107 -35.37 -17.06 16.68
N LYS A 108 -35.57 -16.57 15.45
CA LYS A 108 -36.88 -16.63 14.77
C LYS A 108 -37.41 -18.06 14.66
N ALA A 109 -36.54 -19.04 14.40
CA ALA A 109 -36.94 -20.44 14.32
C ALA A 109 -37.36 -21.04 15.68
N THR A 110 -36.96 -20.43 16.81
CA THR A 110 -37.33 -20.88 18.17
C THR A 110 -38.60 -20.25 18.72
N ILE A 111 -39.10 -19.17 18.11
CA ILE A 111 -40.34 -18.51 18.53
C ILE A 111 -41.51 -19.28 17.91
N PRO A 112 -42.38 -19.94 18.70
CA PRO A 112 -43.55 -20.64 18.18
C PRO A 112 -44.49 -19.60 17.54
N TYR A 113 -44.93 -19.85 16.32
CA TYR A 113 -45.97 -19.07 15.65
C TYR A 113 -47.22 -18.96 16.55
N GLU A 114 -47.68 -17.74 16.82
CA GLU A 114 -49.12 -17.45 16.99
C GLU A 114 -49.72 -17.07 15.63
#